data_AF-A0A8H8WW87-F1
#
_entry.id   AF-A0A8H8WW87-F1
#
_cell.length_a   1.000
_cell.length_b   1.000
_cell.length_c   1.000
_cell.angle_alpha   90.00
_cell.angle_beta   90.00
_cell.angle_gamma   90.00
#
_symmetry.space_group_name_H-M   'P 1'
#
loop_
_entity.id
_entity.type
_entity.pdbx_description
1 polymer ?
#
loop_
_entity_poly.entity_id
_entity_poly.type
_entity_poly.pdbx_seq_one_letter_code
_entity_poly.pdbx_strand_id
1 'polypeptide(L)'
;MATTVIPFPMHRVAGAPRTLTVSRAHEPRLAGVAILRGWFRRWSARRTLSRDLPFMTDETLADVGLSRPEAVAEARRPFWQAGAHDAA
;
A
#
# COMPACT_ATOMS: atom_id res chain seq x y z
N MET A 1 -20.61 43.77 64.13
CA MET A 1 -20.00 42.63 63.42
C MET A 1 -20.51 42.66 61.98
N ALA A 2 -19.68 43.04 61.01
CA ALA A 2 -20.06 43.16 59.60
C ALA A 2 -19.47 41.98 58.82
N THR A 3 -20.33 41.10 58.32
CA THR A 3 -19.95 39.93 57.51
C THR A 3 -19.81 40.36 56.06
N THR A 4 -18.57 40.57 55.60
CA THR A 4 -18.27 40.78 54.18
C THR A 4 -18.33 39.43 53.45
N VAL A 5 -19.38 39.22 52.66
CA VAL A 5 -19.49 38.09 51.74
C VAL A 5 -18.66 38.41 50.50
N ILE A 6 -17.58 37.66 50.28
CA ILE A 6 -16.74 37.75 49.08
C ILE A 6 -17.45 36.98 47.95
N PRO A 7 -17.88 37.61 46.85
CA PRO A 7 -18.43 36.88 45.72
C PRO A 7 -17.29 36.21 44.95
N PHE A 8 -17.25 34.88 44.95
CA PHE A 8 -16.42 34.13 44.01
C PHE A 8 -16.96 34.33 42.59
N PRO A 9 -16.16 34.77 41.62
CA PRO A 9 -16.60 34.84 40.23
C PRO A 9 -16.71 33.42 39.69
N MET A 10 -17.94 32.90 39.63
CA MET A 10 -18.24 31.75 38.80
C MET A 10 -18.13 32.19 37.35
N HIS A 11 -16.92 32.11 36.79
CA HIS A 11 -16.76 32.10 35.35
C HIS A 11 -17.45 30.82 34.86
N ARG A 12 -18.63 31.00 34.26
CA ARG A 12 -19.33 29.94 33.53
C ARG A 12 -18.42 29.55 32.38
N VAL A 13 -17.61 28.51 32.56
CA VAL A 13 -16.92 27.86 31.46
C VAL A 13 -18.03 27.24 30.60
N ALA A 14 -18.49 28.01 29.62
CA ALA A 14 -19.29 27.49 28.53
C ALA A 14 -18.48 26.32 27.96
N GLY A 15 -18.98 25.09 28.14
CA GLY A 15 -18.32 23.89 27.66
C GLY A 15 -18.11 24.02 26.16
N ALA A 16 -16.87 24.27 25.74
CA ALA A 16 -16.50 24.22 24.35
C ALA A 16 -16.91 22.85 23.80
N PRO A 17 -17.51 22.78 22.60
CA PRO A 17 -17.85 21.50 21.99
C PRO A 17 -16.55 20.71 21.86
N ARG A 18 -16.49 19.58 22.56
CA ARG A 18 -15.38 18.64 22.45
C ARG A 18 -15.44 18.04 21.06
N THR A 19 -14.72 18.62 20.11
CA THR A 19 -14.57 18.03 18.78
C THR A 19 -13.73 16.77 18.94
N LEU A 20 -14.40 15.63 19.06
CA LEU A 20 -13.74 14.34 19.02
C LEU A 20 -13.34 14.10 17.56
N THR A 21 -12.08 14.37 17.24
CA THR A 21 -11.47 13.91 15.99
C THR A 21 -11.42 12.40 16.05
N VAL A 22 -12.43 11.73 15.47
CA VAL A 22 -12.41 10.28 15.28
C VAL A 22 -11.24 9.99 14.34
N SER A 23 -10.15 9.48 14.91
CA SER A 23 -9.02 8.98 14.15
C SER A 23 -9.56 7.90 13.20
N ARG A 24 -9.44 8.09 11.88
CA ARG A 24 -9.81 7.11 10.83
C ARG A 24 -8.92 5.84 10.88
N ALA A 25 -8.49 5.44 12.06
CA ALA A 25 -7.53 4.37 12.28
C ALA A 25 -8.24 3.01 12.29
N HIS A 26 -9.13 2.71 11.34
CA HIS A 26 -9.53 1.32 11.14
C HIS A 26 -10.16 0.95 9.78
N GLU A 27 -9.39 0.99 8.69
CA GLU A 27 -9.63 0.07 7.55
C GLU A 27 -8.41 -0.84 7.21
N PRO A 28 -7.66 -1.38 8.19
CA PRO A 28 -6.41 -2.10 7.92
C PRO A 28 -6.62 -3.42 7.17
N ARG A 29 -7.79 -4.05 7.32
CA ARG A 29 -8.05 -5.38 6.76
C ARG A 29 -8.20 -5.36 5.24
N LEU A 30 -8.86 -4.35 4.67
CA LEU A 30 -9.05 -4.24 3.22
C LEU A 30 -7.77 -3.78 2.52
N ALA A 31 -6.99 -2.89 3.15
CA ALA A 31 -5.70 -2.46 2.63
C ALA A 31 -4.71 -3.63 2.50
N GLY A 32 -4.63 -4.50 3.52
CA GLY A 32 -3.78 -5.70 3.47
C GLY A 32 -4.16 -6.66 2.33
N VAL A 33 -5.45 -6.90 2.12
CA VAL A 33 -5.94 -7.78 1.04
C VAL A 33 -5.65 -7.18 -0.33
N ALA A 34 -5.78 -5.86 -0.51
CA ALA A 34 -5.45 -5.19 -1.77
C ALA A 34 -3.96 -5.33 -2.11
N ILE A 35 -3.08 -5.18 -1.12
CA ILE A 35 -1.63 -5.37 -1.26
C ILE A 35 -1.30 -6.82 -1.64
N LEU A 36 -1.84 -7.79 -0.90
CA LEU A 36 -1.66 -9.22 -1.18
C LEU A 36 -2.17 -9.59 -2.58
N ARG A 37 -3.31 -9.03 -3.01
CA ARG A 37 -3.87 -9.25 -4.35
C ARG A 37 -2.97 -8.65 -5.44
N GLY A 38 -2.39 -7.47 -5.20
CA GLY A 38 -1.41 -6.86 -6.10
C GLY A 38 -0.16 -7.72 -6.26
N TRP A 39 0.37 -8.23 -5.14
CA TRP A 39 1.50 -9.15 -5.14
C TRP A 39 1.17 -10.47 -5.83
N PHE A 40 0.01 -11.05 -5.56
CA PHE A 40 -0.42 -12.29 -6.20
C PHE A 40 -0.54 -12.15 -7.72
N ARG A 41 -1.15 -11.05 -8.22
CA ARG A 41 -1.23 -10.78 -9.66
C ARG A 41 0.14 -10.67 -10.32
N ARG A 42 1.10 -10.03 -9.64
CA ARG A 42 2.46 -9.86 -10.15
C ARG A 42 3.23 -11.18 -10.14
N TRP A 43 3.09 -11.96 -9.08
CA TRP A 43 3.65 -13.30 -8.98
C TRP A 43 3.07 -14.26 -10.02
N SER A 44 1.75 -14.23 -10.23
CA SER A 44 1.09 -15.06 -11.23
C SER A 44 1.54 -14.69 -12.64
N ALA A 45 1.65 -13.39 -12.97
CA ALA A 45 2.15 -12.95 -14.27
C ALA A 45 3.59 -13.46 -14.55
N ARG A 46 4.49 -13.37 -13.56
CA ARG A 46 5.87 -13.89 -13.66
C ARG A 46 5.91 -15.43 -13.82
N ARG A 47 5.06 -16.14 -13.06
CA ARG A 47 4.91 -17.60 -13.15
C ARG A 47 4.37 -18.03 -14.51
N THR A 48 3.35 -17.34 -15.04
CA THR A 48 2.80 -17.59 -16.37
C THR A 48 3.88 -17.37 -17.44
N LEU A 49 4.59 -16.24 -17.39
CA LEU A 49 5.72 -15.99 -18.29
C LEU A 49 6.77 -17.10 -18.23
N SER A 50 7.13 -17.57 -17.03
CA SER A 50 8.08 -18.69 -16.84
C SER A 50 7.59 -20.00 -17.46
N ARG A 51 6.27 -20.23 -17.39
CA ARG A 51 5.63 -21.46 -17.86
C ARG A 51 5.42 -21.45 -19.38
N ASP A 52 5.24 -20.27 -19.95
CA ASP A 52 5.03 -20.05 -21.39
C ASP A 52 6.37 -19.87 -22.13
N LEU A 53 7.44 -19.50 -21.43
CA LEU A 53 8.80 -19.35 -21.98
C LEU A 53 9.35 -20.53 -22.79
N PRO A 54 9.09 -21.80 -22.41
CA PRO A 54 9.48 -22.96 -23.21
C PRO A 54 8.72 -23.07 -24.54
N PHE A 55 7.54 -22.45 -24.63
CA PHE A 55 6.69 -22.46 -25.82
C PHE A 55 6.86 -21.20 -26.68
N MET A 56 7.42 -20.12 -26.13
CA MET A 56 7.79 -18.92 -26.88
C MET A 56 9.06 -19.17 -27.70
N THR A 57 9.00 -18.93 -29.01
CA THR A 57 10.17 -18.93 -29.89
C THR A 57 11.02 -17.69 -29.65
N ASP A 58 12.29 -17.72 -30.03
CA ASP A 58 13.18 -16.55 -29.87
C ASP A 58 12.68 -15.32 -30.64
N GLU A 59 11.97 -15.53 -31.74
CA GLU A 59 11.30 -14.50 -32.53
C GLU A 59 10.21 -13.79 -31.71
N THR A 60 9.35 -14.54 -31.01
CA THR A 60 8.30 -13.95 -30.15
C THR A 60 8.87 -13.17 -28.96
N LEU A 61 10.05 -13.55 -28.47
CA LEU A 61 10.75 -12.80 -27.43
C LEU A 61 11.38 -11.53 -28.01
N ALA A 62 11.94 -11.61 -29.22
CA ALA A 62 12.53 -10.48 -29.93
C ALA A 62 11.49 -9.40 -30.27
N ASP A 63 10.24 -9.76 -30.57
CA ASP A 63 9.14 -8.81 -30.77
C ASP A 63 8.87 -7.94 -29.53
N VAL A 64 9.15 -8.48 -28.34
CA VAL A 64 9.03 -7.79 -27.04
C VAL A 64 10.36 -7.14 -26.62
N GLY A 65 11.39 -7.26 -27.45
CA GLY A 65 12.74 -6.74 -27.17
C GLY A 65 13.47 -7.51 -26.07
N LEU A 66 13.10 -8.76 -25.82
CA LEU A 66 13.73 -9.62 -24.81
C LEU A 66 14.55 -10.72 -25.49
N SER A 67 15.75 -10.97 -24.97
CA SER A 67 16.46 -12.22 -25.27
C SER A 67 15.97 -13.35 -24.36
N ARG A 68 16.13 -14.61 -24.80
CA ARG A 68 15.83 -15.79 -23.98
C ARG A 68 16.49 -15.77 -22.58
N PRO A 69 17.79 -15.45 -22.42
CA PRO A 69 18.39 -15.38 -21.08
C PRO A 69 17.81 -14.25 -20.23
N GLU A 70 17.46 -13.09 -20.81
CA GLU A 70 16.82 -11.99 -20.09
C GLU A 70 15.41 -12.35 -19.62
N ALA A 71 14.64 -13.02 -20.48
CA ALA A 71 13.30 -13.47 -20.13
C ALA A 71 13.33 -14.53 -19.00
N VAL A 72 14.33 -15.43 -19.01
CA VAL A 72 14.56 -16.38 -17.90
C VAL A 72 14.97 -15.66 -16.61
N ALA A 73 15.82 -14.64 -16.71
CA ALA A 73 16.23 -13.83 -15.56
C ALA A 73 15.02 -13.11 -14.96
N GLU A 74 14.19 -12.45 -15.77
CA GLU A 74 13.00 -11.73 -15.33
C GLU A 74 11.95 -12.67 -14.69
N ALA A 75 11.78 -13.85 -15.29
CA ALA A 75 10.94 -14.93 -14.80
C ALA A 75 11.36 -15.43 -13.40
N ARG A 76 12.67 -15.51 -13.14
CA ARG A 76 13.25 -15.99 -11.88
C ARG A 76 13.37 -14.91 -10.79
N ARG A 77 13.08 -13.64 -11.09
CA ARG A 77 13.21 -12.56 -10.10
C ARG A 77 12.27 -12.80 -8.91
N PRO A 78 12.77 -12.67 -7.68
CA PRO A 78 11.94 -12.77 -6.50
C PRO A 78 10.87 -11.69 -6.50
N PHE A 79 9.64 -12.06 -6.12
CA PHE A 79 8.48 -11.17 -6.21
C PHE A 79 8.60 -9.88 -5.37
N TRP A 80 9.49 -9.88 -4.35
CA TRP A 80 9.77 -8.73 -3.49
C TRP A 80 10.77 -7.74 -4.08
N GLN A 81 11.46 -8.08 -5.17
CA GLN A 81 12.26 -7.12 -5.94
C GLN A 81 11.40 -6.54 -7.06
N ALA A 82 10.68 -5.46 -6.74
CA ALA A 82 10.14 -4.59 -7.78
C ALA A 82 11.33 -4.00 -8.57
N GLY A 83 11.24 -3.97 -9.89
CA GLY A 83 12.27 -3.35 -10.70
C GLY A 83 12.46 -1.91 -10.25
N ALA A 84 13.69 -1.53 -9.96
CA ALA A 84 14.09 -0.14 -9.77
C ALA A 84 13.76 0.78 -10.98
N HIS A 85 13.23 0.20 -12.06
CA HIS A 85 12.88 0.85 -13.32
C HIS A 85 11.45 1.44 -13.34
N ASP A 86 10.58 1.10 -12.37
CA ASP A 86 9.21 1.65 -12.27
C ASP A 86 9.11 2.86 -11.33
N ALA A 87 10.25 3.37 -10.83
CA ALA A 87 10.33 4.44 -9.83
C ALA A 87 10.86 5.77 -10.41
N ALA A 88 10.65 6.01 -11.72
CA ALA A 88 10.99 7.25 -12.42
C ALA A 88 9.72 7.93 -12.95
#